data_AF-B5YCM3-F1
#
_entry.id   AF-B5YCM3-F1
#
_cell.length_a   1.000
_cell.length_b   1.000
_cell.length_c   1.000
_cell.angle_alpha   90.00
_cell.angle_beta   90.00
_cell.angle_gamma   90.00
#
_symmetry.space_group_name_H-M   'P 1'
#
loop_
_entity.id
_entity.type
_entity.pdbx_description
1 polymer ?
#
loop_
_entity_poly.entity_id
_entity_poly.type
_entity_poly.pdbx_seq_one_letter_code
_entity_poly.pdbx_strand_id
1 'polypeptide(L)'
;MIVQGSIEILDLLTLISFLSYSNKSGILMLNANHSEGAIFFSNGEIVDAFLENKRGEEALVHLILNHSAVNFCFYQSNISRNNTINKKSEVLILELMKIFDENNNKDLLLV
;
A
#
# COMPACT_ATOMS: atom_id res chain seq x y z
N MET A 1 -19.03 1.61 -1.95
CA MET A 1 -18.78 1.66 -0.49
C MET A 1 -17.50 2.44 -0.27
N ILE A 2 -17.44 3.29 0.75
CA ILE A 2 -16.27 4.11 1.09
C ILE A 2 -15.84 3.73 2.51
N VAL A 3 -14.54 3.50 2.71
CA VAL A 3 -13.94 3.20 4.03
C VAL A 3 -12.82 4.21 4.27
N GLN A 4 -12.83 4.89 5.42
CA GLN A 4 -11.87 5.96 5.73
C GLN A 4 -11.45 5.95 7.21
N GLY A 5 -10.24 6.41 7.51
CA GLY A 5 -9.70 6.49 8.87
C GLY A 5 -8.24 6.97 8.91
N SER A 6 -7.64 6.99 10.11
CA SER A 6 -6.21 7.20 10.33
C SER A 6 -5.57 5.86 10.71
N ILE A 7 -4.38 5.56 10.18
CA ILE A 7 -3.77 4.24 10.33
C ILE A 7 -2.26 4.36 10.59
N GLU A 8 -1.72 3.52 11.49
CA GLU A 8 -0.28 3.29 11.63
C GLU A 8 0.21 2.35 10.49
N ILE A 9 1.52 2.25 10.21
CA ILE A 9 2.01 1.42 9.09
C ILE A 9 1.62 -0.05 9.21
N LEU A 10 1.74 -0.64 10.41
CA LEU A 10 1.43 -2.05 10.60
C LEU A 10 -0.01 -2.34 10.17
N ASP A 11 -0.90 -1.41 10.51
CA ASP A 11 -2.30 -1.45 10.14
C ASP A 11 -2.52 -1.21 8.62
N LEU A 12 -1.64 -0.46 7.93
CA LEU A 12 -1.69 -0.30 6.47
C LEU A 12 -1.38 -1.61 5.73
N LEU A 13 -0.37 -2.37 6.16
CA LEU A 13 -0.07 -3.70 5.58
C LEU A 13 -1.24 -4.67 5.82
N THR A 14 -1.84 -4.62 7.02
CA THR A 14 -3.05 -5.40 7.32
C THR A 14 -4.22 -5.00 6.42
N LEU A 15 -4.44 -3.70 6.20
CA LEU A 15 -5.50 -3.21 5.31
C LEU A 15 -5.29 -3.65 3.86
N ILE A 16 -4.07 -3.51 3.32
CA ILE A 16 -3.72 -3.96 1.97
C ILE A 16 -3.99 -5.46 1.82
N SER A 17 -3.57 -6.25 2.82
CA SER A 17 -3.79 -7.70 2.84
C SER A 17 -5.28 -8.05 2.88
N PHE A 18 -6.06 -7.35 3.70
CA PHE A 18 -7.50 -7.52 3.77
C PHE A 18 -8.21 -7.20 2.45
N LEU A 19 -7.85 -6.08 1.80
CA LEU A 19 -8.43 -5.68 0.51
C LEU A 19 -8.08 -6.68 -0.60
N SER A 20 -6.84 -7.17 -0.59
CA SER A 20 -6.39 -8.20 -1.52
C SER A 20 -7.15 -9.51 -1.32
N TYR A 21 -7.17 -10.05 -0.09
CA TYR A 21 -7.82 -11.33 0.22
C TYR A 21 -9.35 -11.30 0.02
N SER A 22 -9.98 -10.14 0.24
CA SER A 22 -11.41 -9.96 0.01
C SER A 22 -11.78 -9.69 -1.46
N ASN A 23 -10.83 -9.90 -2.39
CA ASN A 23 -10.97 -9.73 -3.83
C ASN A 23 -11.55 -8.36 -4.23
N LYS A 24 -11.18 -7.30 -3.50
CA LYS A 24 -11.71 -5.96 -3.76
C LYS A 24 -11.03 -5.37 -5.00
N SER A 25 -11.82 -4.59 -5.72
CA SER A 25 -11.35 -3.69 -6.79
C SER A 25 -11.61 -2.27 -6.36
N GLY A 26 -10.64 -1.38 -6.56
CA GLY A 26 -10.77 0.00 -6.13
C GLY A 26 -9.44 0.66 -5.79
N ILE A 27 -9.53 1.92 -5.39
CA ILE A 27 -8.39 2.79 -5.16
C ILE A 27 -8.28 3.04 -3.66
N LEU A 28 -7.16 2.66 -3.07
CA LEU A 28 -6.79 3.06 -1.72
C LEU A 28 -5.97 4.35 -1.82
N MET A 29 -6.56 5.49 -1.48
CA MET A 29 -5.86 6.76 -1.41
C MET A 29 -5.25 6.94 -0.02
N LEU A 30 -4.05 7.48 0.02
CA LEU A 30 -3.23 7.68 1.20
C LEU A 30 -2.78 9.15 1.23
N ASN A 31 -3.21 9.90 2.24
CA ASN A 31 -2.88 11.31 2.42
C ASN A 31 -1.97 11.47 3.64
N ALA A 32 -0.66 11.63 3.40
CA ALA A 32 0.34 11.79 4.44
C ALA A 32 1.03 13.15 4.29
N ASN A 33 0.78 14.09 5.21
CA ASN A 33 1.48 15.38 5.33
C ASN A 33 2.11 15.94 4.04
N HIS A 34 1.26 16.31 3.07
CA HIS A 34 1.58 16.89 1.74
C HIS A 34 1.99 15.93 0.60
N SER A 35 2.09 14.64 0.86
CA SER A 35 2.26 13.61 -0.17
C SER A 35 0.96 12.84 -0.37
N GLU A 36 0.45 12.85 -1.61
CA GLU A 36 -0.69 12.02 -2.03
C GLU A 36 -0.16 10.71 -2.65
N GLY A 37 -0.50 9.60 -2.03
CA GLY A 37 -0.22 8.25 -2.51
C GLY A 37 -1.52 7.53 -2.88
N ALA A 38 -1.43 6.55 -3.78
CA ALA A 38 -2.57 5.71 -4.12
C ALA A 38 -2.13 4.30 -4.50
N ILE A 39 -2.90 3.29 -4.08
CA ILE A 39 -2.72 1.88 -4.42
C ILE A 39 -3.97 1.41 -5.16
N PHE A 40 -3.78 0.70 -6.28
CA PHE A 40 -4.85 0.31 -7.18
C PHE A 40 -5.02 -1.20 -7.12
N PHE A 41 -6.25 -1.64 -6.85
CA PHE A 41 -6.63 -3.04 -6.74
C PHE A 41 -7.59 -3.44 -7.84
N SER A 42 -7.39 -4.63 -8.42
CA SER A 42 -8.29 -5.24 -9.38
C SER A 42 -8.44 -6.72 -9.06
N ASN A 43 -9.64 -7.12 -8.63
CA ASN A 43 -9.98 -8.49 -8.24
C ASN A 43 -9.00 -9.05 -7.19
N GLY A 44 -8.69 -8.25 -6.16
CA GLY A 44 -7.74 -8.62 -5.11
C GLY A 44 -6.28 -8.45 -5.50
N GLU A 45 -5.98 -8.17 -6.76
CA GLU A 45 -4.60 -7.97 -7.22
C GLU A 45 -4.19 -6.49 -7.17
N ILE A 46 -3.02 -6.20 -6.62
CA ILE A 46 -2.37 -4.89 -6.65
C ILE A 46 -1.79 -4.71 -8.05
N VAL A 47 -2.40 -3.83 -8.85
CA VAL A 47 -2.06 -3.66 -10.27
C VAL A 47 -1.18 -2.44 -10.53
N ASP A 48 -1.25 -1.44 -9.66
CA ASP A 48 -0.46 -0.23 -9.75
C ASP A 48 -0.38 0.45 -8.37
N ALA A 49 0.62 1.29 -8.18
CA ALA A 49 0.71 2.18 -7.04
C ALA A 49 1.39 3.48 -7.45
N PHE A 50 1.14 4.54 -6.71
CA PHE A 50 1.66 5.86 -6.98
C PHE A 50 2.00 6.56 -5.68
N LEU A 51 3.13 7.25 -5.67
CA LEU A 51 3.54 8.14 -4.59
C LEU A 51 4.39 9.25 -5.19
N GLU A 52 3.87 10.47 -5.26
CA GLU A 52 4.54 11.65 -5.83
C GLU A 52 5.10 11.43 -7.25
N ASN A 53 6.38 11.09 -7.38
CA ASN A 53 7.06 10.83 -8.65
C ASN A 53 7.35 9.34 -8.89
N LYS A 54 6.97 8.46 -7.97
CA LYS A 54 7.20 7.02 -8.01
C LYS A 54 5.95 6.27 -8.44
N ARG A 55 6.15 5.11 -9.07
CA ARG A 55 5.06 4.26 -9.56
C ARG A 55 5.36 2.78 -9.38
N GLY A 56 4.31 1.96 -9.29
CA GLY A 56 4.41 0.51 -9.19
C GLY A 56 5.03 0.06 -7.87
N GLU A 57 5.85 -0.99 -7.93
CA GLU A 57 6.46 -1.60 -6.74
C GLU A 57 7.31 -0.60 -5.93
N GLU A 58 8.02 0.29 -6.61
CA GLU A 58 8.84 1.32 -5.96
C GLU A 58 7.97 2.23 -5.07
N ALA A 59 6.82 2.66 -5.57
CA ALA A 59 5.89 3.49 -4.80
C ALA A 59 5.37 2.76 -3.56
N LEU A 60 5.11 1.45 -3.65
CA LEU A 60 4.68 0.65 -2.49
C LEU A 60 5.77 0.58 -1.42
N VAL A 61 7.01 0.29 -1.81
CA VAL A 61 8.12 0.22 -0.86
C VAL A 61 8.29 1.54 -0.12
N HIS A 62 8.26 2.66 -0.85
CA HIS A 62 8.34 3.98 -0.23
C HIS A 62 7.14 4.31 0.66
N LEU A 63 5.93 3.90 0.26
CA LEU A 63 4.73 4.07 1.07
C LEU A 63 4.86 3.36 2.43
N ILE A 64 5.40 2.14 2.43
CA ILE A 64 5.57 1.34 3.65
C ILE A 64 6.71 1.87 4.54
N LEU A 65 7.80 2.37 3.95
CA LEU A 65 8.98 2.79 4.71
C LEU A 65 8.92 4.23 5.25
N ASN A 66 8.25 5.15 4.56
CA ASN A 66 8.43 6.59 4.80
C ASN A 66 7.29 7.29 5.57
N HIS A 67 6.19 6.59 5.92
CA HIS A 67 4.99 7.29 6.42
C HIS A 67 4.46 6.74 7.74
N SER A 68 4.86 7.35 8.87
CA SER A 68 4.50 6.98 10.26
C SER A 68 3.00 6.96 10.57
N ALA A 69 2.20 7.81 9.92
CA ALA A 69 0.74 7.84 10.05
C ALA A 69 0.12 8.47 8.80
N VAL A 70 -0.93 7.85 8.27
CA VAL A 70 -1.57 8.30 7.02
C VAL A 70 -3.08 8.26 7.17
N ASN A 71 -3.76 9.31 6.71
CA ASN A 71 -5.20 9.23 6.51
C ASN A 71 -5.45 8.43 5.24
N PHE A 72 -6.34 7.46 5.28
CA PHE A 72 -6.66 6.64 4.11
C PHE A 72 -8.13 6.76 3.73
N CYS A 73 -8.40 6.56 2.45
CA CYS A 73 -9.75 6.38 1.95
C CYS A 73 -9.77 5.35 0.81
N PHE A 74 -10.58 4.30 0.95
CA PHE A 74 -10.77 3.30 -0.08
C PHE A 74 -12.06 3.55 -0.86
N TYR A 75 -11.90 3.71 -2.18
CA TYR A 75 -13.00 3.87 -3.13
C TYR A 75 -13.18 2.58 -3.94
N GLN A 76 -14.19 1.80 -3.56
CA GLN A 76 -14.52 0.59 -4.31
C GLN A 76 -15.04 0.95 -5.70
N SER A 77 -14.37 0.46 -6.74
CA SER A 77 -14.70 0.72 -8.14
C SER A 77 -14.07 -0.33 -9.06
N ASN A 78 -14.63 -0.50 -10.27
CA ASN A 78 -13.97 -1.27 -11.31
C ASN A 78 -12.93 -0.37 -11.99
N ILE A 79 -11.65 -0.70 -11.82
CA ILE A 79 -10.55 0.08 -12.38
C ILE A 79 -10.11 -0.56 -13.69
N SER A 80 -10.05 0.23 -14.75
CA SER A 80 -9.33 -0.12 -15.98
C SER A 80 -8.06 0.74 -16.02
N ARG A 81 -6.96 0.19 -15.50
CA ARG A 81 -5.64 0.84 -15.50
C ARG A 81 -4.62 -0.14 -16.04
N ASN A 82 -3.57 0.37 -16.69
CA ASN A 82 -2.46 -0.47 -17.12
C ASN A 82 -1.75 -1.05 -15.89
N ASN A 83 -1.64 -2.37 -15.86
CA ASN A 83 -0.88 -3.07 -14.82
C ASN A 83 0.59 -2.69 -14.95
N THR A 84 1.13 -2.01 -13.95
CA THR A 84 2.57 -1.75 -13.81
C THR A 84 3.22 -2.78 -12.89
N ILE A 85 2.43 -3.38 -12.00
CA ILE A 85 2.82 -4.47 -11.12
C ILE A 85 2.25 -5.75 -11.72
N ASN A 86 3.14 -6.69 -12.04
CA ASN A 86 2.78 -7.99 -12.62
C ASN A 86 2.97 -9.16 -11.65
N LYS A 87 3.53 -8.88 -10.46
CA LYS A 87 3.65 -9.87 -9.39
C LYS A 87 2.29 -10.18 -8.79
N LYS A 88 2.16 -11.38 -8.24
CA LYS A 88 1.03 -11.76 -7.40
C LYS A 88 1.04 -10.97 -6.11
N SER A 89 -0.12 -10.50 -5.70
CA SER A 89 -0.25 -9.63 -4.52
C SER A 89 0.21 -10.31 -3.25
N GLU A 90 -0.03 -11.61 -3.10
CA GLU A 90 0.48 -12.41 -1.98
C GLU A 90 2.01 -12.34 -1.87
N VAL A 91 2.71 -12.50 -2.99
CA VAL A 91 4.18 -12.41 -3.04
C VAL A 91 4.64 -10.99 -2.71
N LEU A 92 3.99 -9.99 -3.29
CA LEU A 92 4.31 -8.59 -3.08
C LEU A 92 4.12 -8.17 -1.61
N ILE A 93 3.02 -8.59 -0.99
CA ILE A 93 2.71 -8.31 0.41
C ILE A 93 3.78 -8.93 1.32
N LEU A 94 4.18 -10.19 1.06
CA LEU A 94 5.25 -10.84 1.83
C LEU A 94 6.59 -10.12 1.68
N GLU A 95 6.93 -9.65 0.47
CA GLU A 95 8.12 -8.83 0.24
C GLU A 95 8.06 -7.51 1.03
N LEU A 96 6.92 -6.81 1.02
CA LEU A 96 6.72 -5.57 1.75
C LEU A 96 6.81 -5.77 3.27
N MET A 97 6.22 -6.85 3.79
CA MET A 97 6.34 -7.21 5.22
C MET A 97 7.79 -7.45 5.61
N LYS A 98 8.54 -8.20 4.81
CA LYS A 98 9.96 -8.45 5.04
C LYS A 98 10.76 -7.14 5.05
N ILE A 99 10.54 -6.26 4.06
CA ILE A 99 11.21 -4.97 3.96
C ILE A 99 10.91 -4.10 5.19
N PHE A 100 9.65 -4.06 5.63
CA PHE A 100 9.24 -3.33 6.83
C PHE A 100 9.95 -3.85 8.10
N ASP A 101 10.00 -5.17 8.26
CA ASP A 101 10.65 -5.82 9.40
C ASP A 101 12.17 -5.57 9.43
N GLU A 102 12.84 -5.64 8.27
CA GLU A 102 14.27 -5.38 8.15
C GLU A 102 14.64 -3.93 8.48
N ASN A 103 13.77 -2.96 8.17
CA ASN A 103 14.01 -1.55 8.48
C ASN A 103 13.69 -1.23 9.95
N ASN A 104 12.60 -1.75 10.52
CA ASN A 104 12.32 -1.58 11.95
C ASN A 104 13.39 -2.20 12.85
N ASN A 105 13.92 -3.38 12.49
CA ASN A 105 14.97 -4.03 13.27
C ASN A 105 16.33 -3.32 13.19
N LYS A 106 16.58 -2.49 12.16
CA LYS A 106 17.81 -1.70 12.06
C LYS A 106 17.83 -0.50 13.00
N ASP A 107 16.69 0.11 13.29
CA ASP A 107 16.57 1.19 14.28
C ASP A 107 16.93 0.74 15.71
N LEU A 108 16.78 -0.56 16.02
CA LEU A 108 17.13 -1.15 17.32
C LEU A 108 18.64 -1.41 17.51
N LEU A 109 19.45 -1.38 16.45
CA LEU A 109 20.90 -1.67 16.49
C LEU A 109 21.77 -0.39 16.51
N LEU A 110 21.15 0.79 16.54
CA LEU A 110 21.82 2.10 16.59
C LEU A 110 21.77 2.77 17.98
N VAL A 111 21.54 2.00 19.05
CA VAL A 111 21.50 2.49 20.44
C VAL A 111 22.67 1.96 21.26
#